data_AF-A0A966SNC7-F1
#
_entry.id   AF-A0A966SNC7-F1
#
_cell.length_a   1.000
_cell.length_b   1.000
_cell.length_c   1.000
_cell.angle_alpha   90.00
_cell.angle_beta   90.00
_cell.angle_gamma   90.00
#
_symmetry.space_group_name_H-M   'P 1'
#
loop_
_entity.id
_entity.type
_entity.pdbx_description
1 polymer ?
#
loop_
_entity_poly.entity_id
_entity_poly.type
_entity_poly.pdbx_seq_one_letter_code
_entity_poly.pdbx_strand_id
1 'polypeptide(L)'
;MKLATNIVAGLFGLMFLAGGIFFFFGTLPPGPPEDSLPGKFMAAFGPTGYMAFVKVCEIIGGALVAVPKTRNLGLLILGPIVI
;
A
#
# COMPACT_ATOMS: atom_id res chain seq x y z
N MET A 1 -4.48 -19.12 -19.19
CA MET A 1 -3.68 -18.57 -18.07
C MET A 1 -3.62 -17.04 -18.04
N LYS A 2 -3.55 -16.31 -19.17
CA LYS A 2 -3.44 -14.83 -19.18
C LYS A 2 -4.59 -14.08 -18.47
N LEU A 3 -5.83 -14.58 -18.58
CA LEU A 3 -7.00 -13.95 -17.96
C LEU A 3 -6.94 -14.00 -16.42
N ALA A 4 -6.70 -15.19 -15.85
CA ALA A 4 -6.57 -15.36 -14.41
C ALA A 4 -5.46 -14.48 -13.82
N THR A 5 -4.29 -14.43 -14.47
CA THR A 5 -3.19 -13.55 -14.04
C THR A 5 -3.57 -12.07 -14.07
N ASN A 6 -4.32 -11.64 -15.09
CA ASN A 6 -4.77 -10.25 -15.18
C ASN A 6 -5.83 -9.90 -14.14
N ILE A 7 -6.74 -10.83 -13.84
CA ILE A 7 -7.73 -10.65 -12.78
C ILE A 7 -7.02 -10.53 -11.43
N VAL A 8 -6.13 -11.48 -11.09
CA VAL A 8 -5.42 -11.48 -9.81
C VAL A 8 -4.58 -10.22 -9.64
N ALA A 9 -3.80 -9.84 -10.66
CA ALA A 9 -3.01 -8.62 -10.59
C ALA A 9 -3.85 -7.34 -10.57
N GLY A 10 -4.98 -7.31 -11.28
CA GLY A 10 -5.92 -6.19 -11.23
C GLY A 10 -6.49 -6.01 -9.83
N LEU A 11 -6.97 -7.10 -9.22
CA LEU A 11 -7.48 -7.10 -7.84
C LEU A 11 -6.40 -6.72 -6.83
N PHE A 12 -5.19 -7.27 -6.98
CA PHE A 12 -4.05 -6.93 -6.13
C PHE A 12 -3.71 -5.43 -6.24
N GLY A 13 -3.59 -4.88 -7.45
CA GLY A 13 -3.34 -3.46 -7.66
C GLY A 13 -4.44 -2.55 -7.08
N LEU A 14 -5.71 -2.94 -7.26
CA LEU A 14 -6.86 -2.22 -6.71
C LEU A 14 -6.86 -2.19 -5.17
N MET A 15 -6.44 -3.28 -4.52
CA MET A 15 -6.33 -3.34 -3.06
C MET A 15 -5.34 -2.29 -2.53
N PHE A 16 -4.18 -2.15 -3.16
CA PHE A 16 -3.17 -1.15 -2.79
C PHE A 16 -3.63 0.28 -3.09
N LEU A 17 -4.30 0.50 -4.23
CA LEU A 17 -4.91 1.79 -4.55
C LEU A 17 -5.93 2.21 -3.49
N ALA A 18 -6.84 1.31 -3.11
CA ALA A 18 -7.86 1.58 -2.10
C ALA A 18 -7.22 1.90 -0.73
N GLY A 19 -6.26 1.08 -0.28
CA GLY A 19 -5.58 1.28 1.00
C GLY A 19 -4.80 2.60 1.07
N GLY A 20 -4.09 2.96 0.00
CA GLY A 20 -3.38 4.23 -0.10
C GLY A 20 -4.32 5.44 -0.12
N ILE A 21 -5.40 5.38 -0.90
CA ILE A 21 -6.40 6.45 -0.97
C ILE A 21 -7.07 6.65 0.41
N PHE A 22 -7.54 5.57 1.04
CA PHE A 22 -8.21 5.63 2.35
C PHE A 22 -7.32 6.18 3.48
N PHE A 23 -6.01 5.99 3.40
CA PHE A 23 -5.07 6.64 4.32
C PHE A 23 -5.17 8.18 4.25
N PHE A 24 -5.18 8.76 3.05
CA PHE A 24 -5.27 10.21 2.88
C PHE A 24 -6.66 10.78 3.17
N PHE A 25 -7.71 9.97 3.05
CA PHE A 25 -9.07 10.37 3.43
C PHE A 25 -9.39 10.13 4.91
N GLY A 26 -8.46 9.59 5.71
CA GLY A 26 -8.65 9.40 7.15
C GLY A 26 -9.66 8.32 7.52
N THR A 27 -10.02 7.42 6.60
CA THR A 27 -11.02 6.37 6.83
C THR A 27 -10.41 5.09 7.42
N LEU A 28 -9.20 5.18 7.97
CA LEU A 28 -8.54 4.03 8.58
C LEU A 28 -9.11 3.76 9.98
N PRO A 29 -9.25 2.48 10.36
CA PRO A 29 -9.62 2.13 11.72
C PRO A 29 -8.59 2.67 12.72
N PRO A 30 -9.00 2.94 13.97
CA PRO A 30 -8.09 3.42 15.01
C PRO A 30 -6.91 2.44 15.16
N GLY A 31 -5.71 3.01 15.24
CA GLY A 31 -4.48 2.25 15.40
C GLY A 31 -4.40 1.54 16.75
N PRO A 32 -3.31 0.77 16.97
CA PRO A 32 -3.05 0.15 18.27
C PRO A 32 -3.03 1.20 19.40
N PRO A 33 -3.37 0.81 20.65
CA PRO A 33 -3.27 1.72 21.79
C PRO A 33 -1.87 2.34 21.88
N GLU A 34 -1.78 3.65 22.13
CA GLU A 34 -0.50 4.38 22.12
C GLU A 34 0.53 3.80 23.11
N ASP A 35 0.06 3.31 24.26
CA ASP A 35 0.92 2.73 25.30
C ASP A 35 1.45 1.33 24.95
N SER A 36 0.86 0.67 23.95
CA SER A 36 1.31 -0.64 23.48
C SER A 36 2.64 -0.53 22.72
N LEU A 37 3.44 -1.60 22.72
CA LEU A 37 4.68 -1.65 21.94
C LEU A 37 4.45 -1.32 20.44
N PRO A 38 3.39 -1.83 19.77
CA PRO A 38 3.06 -1.42 18.41
C PRO A 38 2.70 0.07 18.28
N GLY A 39 1.97 0.63 19.25
CA GLY A 39 1.60 2.05 19.28
C GLY A 39 2.83 2.95 19.34
N LYS A 40 3.77 2.65 20.24
CA LYS A 40 5.04 3.38 20.37
C LYS A 40 5.91 3.28 19.13
N PHE A 41 5.94 2.13 18.47
CA PHE A 41 6.65 1.95 17.21
C PHE A 41 6.05 2.84 16.10
N MET A 42 4.72 2.80 15.93
CA MET A 42 4.04 3.62 14.92
C MET A 42 4.13 5.12 15.20
N ALA A 43 4.13 5.53 16.47
CA ALA A 43 4.31 6.92 16.89
C ALA A 43 5.67 7.50 16.45
N ALA A 44 6.70 6.67 16.27
CA ALA A 44 7.99 7.12 15.74
C ALA A 44 7.94 7.44 14.23
N PHE A 45 7.07 6.78 13.46
CA PHE A 45 6.93 6.99 12.01
C PHE A 45 5.87 8.02 11.63
N GLY A 46 4.85 8.22 12.48
CA GLY A 46 3.77 9.18 12.26
C GLY A 46 4.25 10.59 11.89
N PRO A 47 5.11 11.25 12.69
CA PRO A 47 5.49 12.65 12.47
C PRO A 47 6.51 12.85 11.35
N THR A 48 7.19 11.79 10.89
CA THR A 48 8.27 11.91 9.88
C THR A 48 7.74 11.97 8.45
N GLY A 49 6.45 11.72 8.24
CA GLY A 49 5.87 11.58 6.91
C GLY A 49 6.23 10.25 6.22
N TYR A 50 6.95 9.36 6.88
CA TYR A 50 7.35 8.06 6.33
C TYR A 50 6.13 7.24 5.87
N MET A 51 5.07 7.19 6.69
CA MET A 51 3.85 6.48 6.31
C MET A 51 3.18 7.10 5.08
N ALA A 52 3.15 8.43 4.96
CA ALA A 52 2.61 9.09 3.77
C ALA A 52 3.43 8.76 2.53
N PHE A 53 4.77 8.71 2.63
CA PHE A 53 5.65 8.28 1.53
C PHE A 53 5.36 6.84 1.10
N VAL A 54 5.26 5.90 2.05
CA VAL A 54 4.91 4.50 1.77
C VAL A 54 3.55 4.42 1.05
N LYS A 55 2.55 5.19 1.49
CA LYS A 55 1.22 5.20 0.85
C LYS A 55 1.20 5.78 -0.55
N VAL A 56 2.04 6.77 -0.85
CA VAL A 56 2.23 7.23 -2.24
C VAL A 56 2.83 6.11 -3.10
N CYS A 57 3.84 5.40 -2.59
CA CYS A 57 4.43 4.25 -3.27
C CYS A 57 3.42 3.11 -3.46
N GLU A 58 2.54 2.85 -2.49
CA GLU A 58 1.44 1.89 -2.64
C GLU A 58 0.48 2.27 -3.76
N ILE A 59 0.09 3.53 -3.87
CA ILE A 59 -0.80 4.02 -4.95
C ILE A 59 -0.14 3.85 -6.31
N ILE A 60 1.12 4.28 -6.44
CA ILE A 60 1.88 4.17 -7.70
C ILE A 60 2.07 2.69 -8.07
N GLY A 61 2.52 1.89 -7.12
CA GLY A 61 2.74 0.45 -7.30
C GLY A 61 1.45 -0.27 -7.69
N GLY A 62 0.35 0.01 -6.99
CA GLY A 62 -0.97 -0.55 -7.26
C GLY A 62 -1.48 -0.21 -8.67
N ALA A 63 -1.36 1.05 -9.09
CA ALA A 63 -1.69 1.48 -10.45
C ALA A 63 -0.87 0.75 -11.52
N LEU A 64 0.45 0.62 -11.30
CA LEU A 64 1.35 -0.03 -12.25
C LEU A 64 1.14 -1.55 -12.33
N VAL A 65 0.76 -2.22 -11.24
CA VAL A 65 0.45 -3.66 -11.23
C VAL A 65 -0.86 -3.98 -11.97
N ALA A 66 -1.86 -3.10 -11.84
CA ALA A 66 -3.14 -3.24 -12.51
C ALA A 66 -3.01 -3.23 -14.04
N VAL A 67 -2.05 -2.48 -14.59
CA VAL A 67 -1.77 -2.41 -16.03
C VAL A 67 -0.76 -3.51 -16.43
N PRO A 68 -1.14 -4.50 -17.28
CA PRO A 68 -0.29 -5.65 -17.58
C PRO A 68 1.11 -5.31 -18.14
N LYS A 69 1.24 -4.18 -18.85
CA LYS A 69 2.52 -3.74 -19.46
C LYS A 69 3.53 -3.17 -18.45
N THR A 70 3.07 -2.68 -17.30
CA THR A 70 3.91 -2.00 -16.29
C THR A 70 4.08 -2.82 -15.02
N ARG A 71 3.55 -4.05 -14.99
CA ARG A 71 3.42 -4.86 -13.78
C ARG A 71 4.73 -5.10 -13.04
N ASN A 72 5.81 -5.38 -13.77
CA ASN A 72 7.10 -5.67 -13.15
C ASN A 72 7.65 -4.45 -12.38
N LEU A 73 7.41 -3.23 -12.88
CA LEU A 73 7.77 -2.00 -12.17
C LEU A 73 6.92 -1.82 -10.92
N GLY A 74 5.61 -2.07 -11.03
CA GLY A 74 4.71 -2.01 -9.88
C GLY A 74 5.10 -3.00 -8.78
N LEU A 75 5.48 -4.23 -9.14
CA LEU A 75 5.95 -5.24 -8.19
C LEU A 75 7.31 -4.91 -7.58
N LEU A 76 8.19 -4.21 -8.30
CA LEU A 76 9.45 -3.71 -7.75
C LEU A 76 9.23 -2.67 -6.64
N ILE A 77 8.18 -1.85 -6.79
CA ILE A 77 7.78 -0.86 -5.78
C ILE A 77 7.06 -1.53 -4.61
N LEU A 78 6.10 -2.43 -4.88
CA LEU A 78 5.28 -3.07 -3.85
C LEU A 78 6.02 -4.17 -3.08
N GLY A 79 7.02 -4.82 -3.67
CA GLY A 79 7.75 -5.93 -3.05
C GLY A 79 8.29 -5.59 -1.66
N PRO A 80 9.07 -4.51 -1.50
CA PRO A 80 9.57 -4.06 -0.19
C PRO A 80 8.52 -3.53 0.79
N ILE A 81 7.29 -3.29 0.34
CA ILE A 81 6.18 -2.81 1.20
C ILE A 81 5.39 -3.99 1.77
N VAL A 82 5.32 -5.09 1.00
CA VAL A 82 4.57 -6.30 1.37
C VAL A 82 5.35 -7.20 2.33
N ILE A 83 6.68 -7.22 2.22
CA ILE A 83 7.60 -8.07 3.00
C ILE A 83 8.16 -7.28 4.17
#